data_AF-A0A8S2CZE9-F1
#
_entry.id   AF-A0A8S2CZE9-F1
#
_cell.length_a   1.000
_cell.length_b   1.000
_cell.length_c   1.000
_cell.angle_alpha   90.00
_cell.angle_beta   90.00
_cell.angle_gamma   90.00
#
_symmetry.space_group_name_H-M   'P 1'
#
loop_
_entity.id
_entity.type
_entity.pdbx_description
1 polymer ?
#
loop_
_entity_poly.entity_id
_entity_poly.type
_entity_poly.pdbx_seq_one_letter_code
_entity_poly.pdbx_strand_id
1 'polypeptide(L)'
;MHQRQVEADVLHEQQHQQQSKEQQKEVIKKNERVLFANKFNNLTNSELYAFDLQLTLLRTAYESYKRETVFKPIPNFLNGFDTEKLLKIFRLPPVTTFISVNEQLDDVQVQLFNWLLTKETFKLNTVPVEVALSFVKHQLPIQSPDYVFEVVYSKYRQERFEQLTENNKYNITYAYHGTRLDNLHSILHTGFLGH
;
A
#
# COMPACT_ATOMS: atom_id res chain seq x y z
N MET A 1 57.24 2.54 13.75
CA MET A 1 56.22 2.48 14.83
C MET A 1 55.03 3.39 14.56
N HIS A 2 55.21 4.59 14.03
CA HIS A 2 54.11 5.54 13.75
C HIS A 2 53.00 5.00 12.82
N GLN A 3 53.38 4.29 11.75
CA GLN A 3 52.42 3.77 10.75
C GLN A 3 51.45 2.71 11.31
N ARG A 4 51.92 1.86 12.24
CA ARG A 4 51.06 0.86 12.92
C ARG A 4 50.09 1.49 13.92
N GLN A 5 50.43 2.65 14.48
CA GLN A 5 49.55 3.38 15.40
C GLN A 5 48.39 4.04 14.64
N VAL A 6 48.69 4.69 13.51
CA VAL A 6 47.68 5.32 12.64
C VAL A 6 46.72 4.26 12.06
N GLU A 7 47.22 3.09 11.65
CA GLU A 7 46.37 2.00 11.17
C GLU A 7 45.44 1.45 12.27
N ALA A 8 45.91 1.34 13.51
CA ALA A 8 45.10 0.88 14.64
C ALA A 8 44.00 1.89 15.01
N ASP A 9 44.31 3.19 14.99
CA ASP A 9 43.36 4.25 15.30
C ASP A 9 42.27 4.35 14.22
N VAL A 10 42.62 4.21 12.93
CA VAL A 10 41.65 4.17 11.82
C VAL A 10 40.74 2.93 11.91
N LEU A 11 41.29 1.76 12.26
CA LEU A 11 40.49 0.55 12.41
C LEU A 11 39.50 0.67 13.59
N HIS A 12 39.94 1.27 14.70
CA HIS A 12 39.10 1.47 15.87
C HIS A 12 37.97 2.47 15.59
N GLU A 13 38.25 3.55 14.85
CA GLU A 13 37.26 4.54 14.44
C GLU A 13 36.22 3.94 13.46
N GLN A 14 36.67 3.13 12.50
CA GLN A 14 35.78 2.40 11.58
C GLN A 14 34.86 1.43 12.32
N GLN A 15 35.37 0.69 13.29
CA GLN A 15 34.56 -0.22 14.11
C GLN A 15 33.51 0.54 14.94
N HIS A 16 33.88 1.69 15.53
CA HIS A 16 32.96 2.49 16.32
C HIS A 16 31.85 3.13 15.45
N GLN A 17 32.19 3.57 14.23
CA GLN A 17 31.20 4.08 13.27
C GLN A 17 30.26 2.97 12.76
N GLN A 18 30.78 1.76 12.55
CA GLN A 18 29.96 0.62 12.12
C GLN A 18 28.98 0.16 13.21
N GLN A 19 29.45 0.06 14.47
CA GLN A 19 28.59 -0.25 15.62
C GLN A 19 27.50 0.80 15.83
N SER A 20 27.83 2.10 15.70
CA SER A 20 26.84 3.18 15.80
C SER A 20 25.77 3.08 14.70
N LYS A 21 26.15 2.76 13.46
CA LYS A 21 25.21 2.57 12.35
C LYS A 21 24.30 1.35 12.55
N GLU A 22 24.83 0.26 13.09
CA GLU A 22 24.04 -0.95 13.39
C GLU A 22 23.03 -0.69 14.51
N GLN A 23 23.45 -0.02 15.58
CA GLN A 23 22.53 0.38 16.66
C GLN A 23 21.41 1.29 16.16
N GLN A 24 21.71 2.27 15.31
CA GLN A 24 20.69 3.14 14.71
C GLN A 24 19.70 2.36 13.84
N LYS A 25 20.17 1.38 13.05
CA LYS A 25 19.29 0.51 12.25
C LYS A 25 18.33 -0.29 13.11
N GLU A 26 18.81 -0.87 14.20
CA GLU A 26 17.97 -1.66 15.12
C GLU A 26 16.91 -0.80 15.82
N VAL A 27 17.25 0.44 16.20
CA VAL A 27 16.27 1.39 16.75
C VAL A 27 15.19 1.72 15.71
N ILE A 28 15.56 1.96 14.46
CA ILE A 28 14.61 2.27 13.37
C ILE A 28 13.65 1.09 13.15
N LYS A 29 14.16 -0.14 13.06
CA LYS A 29 13.32 -1.34 12.88
C LYS A 29 12.33 -1.53 14.02
N LYS A 30 12.80 -1.36 15.26
CA LYS A 30 11.93 -1.44 16.44
C LYS A 30 10.82 -0.39 16.38
N ASN A 31 11.14 0.83 15.96
CA ASN A 31 10.17 1.89 15.80
C ASN A 31 9.14 1.59 14.69
N GLU A 32 9.56 1.04 13.55
CA GLU A 32 8.64 0.64 12.46
C GLU A 32 7.67 -0.47 12.90
N ARG A 33 8.15 -1.46 13.67
CA ARG A 33 7.30 -2.54 14.21
C ARG A 33 6.29 -2.02 15.23
N VAL A 34 6.71 -1.14 16.12
CA VAL A 34 5.81 -0.50 17.09
C VAL A 34 4.77 0.36 16.39
N LEU A 35 5.18 1.13 15.37
CA LEU A 35 4.26 1.92 14.55
C LEU A 35 3.21 1.04 13.86
N PHE A 36 3.66 -0.06 13.24
CA PHE A 36 2.78 -1.03 12.59
C PHE A 36 1.78 -1.62 13.60
N ALA A 37 2.25 -2.17 14.71
CA ALA A 37 1.39 -2.79 15.72
C ALA A 37 0.36 -1.79 16.28
N ASN A 38 0.78 -0.57 16.57
CA ASN A 38 -0.12 0.47 17.07
C ASN A 38 -1.19 0.85 16.03
N LYS A 39 -0.82 1.05 14.77
CA LYS A 39 -1.80 1.40 13.74
C LYS A 39 -2.74 0.24 13.44
N PHE A 40 -2.19 -0.95 13.29
CA PHE A 40 -2.93 -2.13 12.88
C PHE A 40 -3.93 -2.60 13.96
N ASN A 41 -3.55 -2.56 15.24
CA ASN A 41 -4.45 -2.89 16.36
C ASN A 41 -5.64 -1.93 16.50
N ASN A 42 -5.52 -0.72 15.97
CA ASN A 42 -6.55 0.30 16.06
C ASN A 42 -7.43 0.37 14.79
N LEU A 43 -7.25 -0.54 13.83
CA LEU A 43 -8.10 -0.60 12.65
C LEU A 43 -9.50 -1.08 13.03
N THR A 44 -10.50 -0.38 12.53
CA THR A 44 -11.87 -0.88 12.47
C THR A 44 -11.99 -2.05 11.49
N ASN A 45 -13.08 -2.82 11.56
CA ASN A 45 -13.32 -3.90 10.59
C ASN A 45 -13.36 -3.40 9.15
N SER A 46 -13.95 -2.22 8.91
CA SER A 46 -13.97 -1.58 7.59
C SER A 46 -12.55 -1.30 7.08
N GLU A 47 -11.70 -0.72 7.94
CA GLU A 47 -10.30 -0.43 7.58
C GLU A 47 -9.47 -1.70 7.40
N LEU A 48 -9.79 -2.77 8.14
CA LEU A 48 -9.15 -4.08 7.96
C LEU A 48 -9.47 -4.67 6.58
N TYR A 49 -10.72 -4.64 6.14
CA TYR A 49 -11.11 -5.08 4.79
C TYR A 49 -10.48 -4.21 3.71
N ALA A 50 -10.44 -2.89 3.92
CA ALA A 50 -9.78 -1.96 3.02
C ALA A 50 -8.27 -2.26 2.92
N PHE A 51 -7.61 -2.55 4.03
CA PHE A 51 -6.20 -2.92 4.06
C PHE A 51 -5.95 -4.25 3.32
N ASP A 52 -6.75 -5.28 3.61
CA ASP A 52 -6.66 -6.60 2.98
C ASP A 52 -6.89 -6.52 1.46
N LEU A 53 -7.89 -5.75 1.01
CA LEU A 53 -8.11 -5.50 -0.41
C LEU A 53 -6.89 -4.82 -1.05
N GLN A 54 -6.34 -3.78 -0.43
CA GLN A 54 -5.19 -3.08 -1.00
C GLN A 54 -3.94 -3.97 -1.10
N LEU A 55 -3.71 -4.81 -0.10
CA LEU A 55 -2.64 -5.79 -0.12
C LEU A 55 -2.87 -6.83 -1.23
N THR A 56 -4.10 -7.30 -1.39
CA THR A 56 -4.52 -8.22 -2.46
C THR A 56 -4.31 -7.60 -3.84
N LEU A 57 -4.71 -6.35 -4.05
CA LEU A 57 -4.54 -5.65 -5.33
C LEU A 57 -3.06 -5.46 -5.68
N LEU A 58 -2.25 -5.07 -4.69
CA LEU A 58 -0.81 -4.91 -4.87
C LEU A 58 -0.15 -6.25 -5.25
N ARG A 59 -0.47 -7.33 -4.53
CA ARG A 59 0.02 -8.67 -4.83
C ARG A 59 -0.42 -9.15 -6.21
N THR A 60 -1.68 -8.92 -6.57
CA THR A 60 -2.23 -9.34 -7.87
C THR A 60 -1.54 -8.60 -9.03
N ALA A 61 -1.29 -7.30 -8.87
CA ALA A 61 -0.55 -6.52 -9.84
C ALA A 61 0.91 -7.01 -9.98
N TYR A 62 1.53 -7.40 -8.87
CA TYR A 62 2.85 -8.03 -8.88
C TYR A 62 2.85 -9.40 -9.60
N GLU A 63 1.91 -10.28 -9.29
CA GLU A 63 1.84 -11.63 -9.87
C GLU A 63 1.40 -11.63 -11.36
N SER A 64 0.91 -10.51 -11.87
CA SER A 64 0.51 -10.38 -13.28
C SER A 64 1.69 -10.53 -14.25
N TYR A 65 1.43 -11.15 -15.40
CA TYR A 65 2.36 -11.13 -16.53
C TYR A 65 2.59 -9.71 -17.11
N LYS A 66 1.70 -8.76 -16.79
CA LYS A 66 1.81 -7.33 -17.15
C LYS A 66 2.45 -6.48 -16.05
N ARG A 67 3.18 -7.09 -15.11
CA ARG A 67 3.77 -6.44 -13.93
C ARG A 67 4.39 -5.08 -14.23
N GLU A 68 5.19 -4.99 -15.29
CA GLU A 68 5.87 -3.74 -15.70
C GLU A 68 4.94 -2.55 -15.94
N THR A 69 3.67 -2.80 -16.29
CA THR A 69 2.67 -1.77 -16.50
C THR A 69 1.71 -1.61 -15.33
N VAL A 70 1.31 -2.70 -14.68
CA VAL A 70 0.21 -2.67 -13.69
C VAL A 70 0.70 -2.60 -12.23
N PHE A 71 1.92 -3.03 -11.95
CA PHE A 71 2.53 -2.96 -10.62
C PHE A 71 3.12 -1.56 -10.39
N LYS A 72 2.29 -0.52 -10.54
CA LYS A 72 2.67 0.88 -10.38
C LYS A 72 1.60 1.61 -9.55
N PRO A 73 1.99 2.46 -8.58
CA PRO A 73 3.35 2.73 -8.12
C PRO A 73 3.94 1.53 -7.36
N ILE A 74 5.26 1.37 -7.47
CA ILE A 74 6.05 0.46 -6.64
C ILE A 74 6.52 1.25 -5.41
N PRO A 75 6.37 0.72 -4.18
CA PRO A 75 7.00 1.34 -3.02
C PRO A 75 8.51 1.46 -3.20
N ASN A 76 9.09 2.63 -2.92
CA ASN A 76 10.50 2.91 -3.24
C ASN A 76 11.49 1.92 -2.63
N PHE A 77 11.21 1.38 -1.44
CA PHE A 77 12.05 0.39 -0.77
C PHE A 77 12.02 -1.00 -1.44
N LEU A 78 11.09 -1.25 -2.37
CA LEU A 78 11.04 -2.45 -3.20
C LEU A 78 11.71 -2.26 -4.57
N ASN A 79 12.14 -1.04 -4.91
CA ASN A 79 12.80 -0.80 -6.20
C ASN A 79 14.10 -1.62 -6.29
N GLY A 80 14.27 -2.33 -7.40
CA GLY A 80 15.43 -3.17 -7.67
C GLY A 80 15.39 -4.56 -7.01
N PHE A 81 14.28 -4.92 -6.34
CA PHE A 81 14.10 -6.29 -5.86
C PHE A 81 13.79 -7.20 -7.06
N ASP A 82 14.47 -8.34 -7.11
CA ASP A 82 14.17 -9.39 -8.08
C ASP A 82 12.85 -10.12 -7.75
N THR A 83 12.41 -10.96 -8.67
CA THR A 83 11.15 -11.73 -8.55
C THR A 83 11.18 -12.67 -7.33
N GLU A 84 12.32 -13.24 -6.96
CA GLU A 84 12.40 -14.17 -5.83
C GLU A 84 12.21 -13.45 -4.50
N LYS A 85 12.85 -12.30 -4.33
CA LYS A 85 12.69 -11.46 -3.13
C LYS A 85 11.27 -10.94 -2.99
N LEU A 86 10.67 -10.46 -4.08
CA LEU A 86 9.27 -10.00 -4.07
C LEU A 86 8.30 -11.15 -3.75
N LEU A 87 8.51 -12.35 -4.32
CA LEU A 87 7.72 -13.54 -3.96
C LEU A 87 7.81 -13.85 -2.46
N LYS A 88 9.00 -13.75 -1.86
CA LYS A 88 9.16 -13.96 -0.41
C LYS A 88 8.38 -12.92 0.39
N ILE A 89 8.43 -11.64 0.00
CA ILE A 89 7.71 -10.56 0.69
C ILE A 89 6.19 -10.79 0.64
N PHE A 90 5.65 -11.19 -0.51
CA PHE A 90 4.21 -11.43 -0.69
C PHE A 90 3.73 -12.80 -0.21
N ARG A 91 4.60 -13.66 0.34
CA ARG A 91 4.22 -14.86 1.10
C ARG A 91 3.78 -14.47 2.50
N LEU A 92 2.54 -14.00 2.58
CA LEU A 92 1.95 -13.47 3.80
C LEU A 92 0.95 -14.45 4.41
N PRO A 93 0.86 -14.52 5.74
CA PRO A 93 -0.22 -15.25 6.40
C PRO A 93 -1.56 -14.50 6.24
N PRO A 94 -2.67 -15.02 6.78
CA PRO A 94 -3.93 -14.26 6.80
C PRO A 94 -3.76 -12.93 7.55
N VAL A 95 -4.39 -11.85 7.05
CA VAL A 95 -4.30 -10.50 7.65
C VAL A 95 -4.73 -10.50 9.13
N THR A 96 -5.68 -11.35 9.50
CA THR A 96 -6.16 -11.52 10.89
C THR A 96 -5.08 -12.01 11.86
N THR A 97 -4.00 -12.63 11.37
CA THR A 97 -2.92 -13.15 12.23
C THR A 97 -1.73 -12.20 12.33
N PHE A 98 -1.71 -11.07 11.61
CA PHE A 98 -0.52 -10.22 11.47
C PHE A 98 0.05 -9.73 12.80
N ILE A 99 -0.81 -9.40 13.77
CA ILE A 99 -0.36 -8.99 15.11
C ILE A 99 0.33 -10.14 15.84
N SER A 100 -0.25 -11.34 15.78
CA SER A 100 0.30 -12.52 16.45
C SER A 100 1.64 -12.97 15.86
N VAL A 101 1.87 -12.72 14.57
CA VAL A 101 3.11 -13.07 13.86
C VAL A 101 4.05 -11.89 13.69
N ASN A 102 3.80 -10.73 14.33
CA ASN A 102 4.55 -9.50 14.05
C ASN A 102 6.07 -9.70 14.18
N GLU A 103 6.52 -10.38 15.23
CA GLU A 103 7.94 -10.70 15.47
C GLU A 103 8.55 -11.64 14.41
N GLN A 104 7.73 -12.37 13.66
CA GLN A 104 8.15 -13.31 12.62
C GLN A 104 8.15 -12.68 11.22
N LEU A 105 7.56 -11.50 11.05
CA LEU A 105 7.56 -10.76 9.79
C LEU A 105 8.97 -10.24 9.50
N ASP A 106 9.41 -10.33 8.25
CA ASP A 106 10.64 -9.67 7.80
C ASP A 106 10.49 -8.13 7.89
N ASP A 107 11.58 -7.41 8.14
CA ASP A 107 11.56 -5.93 8.26
C ASP A 107 10.93 -5.26 7.01
N VAL A 108 11.18 -5.81 5.83
CA VAL A 108 10.59 -5.31 4.56
C VAL A 108 9.08 -5.52 4.50
N GLN A 109 8.56 -6.59 5.11
CA GLN A 109 7.11 -6.83 5.20
C GLN A 109 6.45 -5.82 6.15
N VAL A 110 7.09 -5.54 7.29
CA VAL A 110 6.63 -4.49 8.22
C VAL A 110 6.64 -3.12 7.54
N GLN A 111 7.69 -2.82 6.79
CA GLN A 111 7.79 -1.57 6.02
C GLN A 111 6.70 -1.48 4.94
N LEU A 112 6.39 -2.59 4.26
CA LEU A 112 5.28 -2.68 3.31
C LEU A 112 3.93 -2.40 3.97
N PHE A 113 3.68 -2.96 5.14
CA PHE A 113 2.43 -2.75 5.87
C PHE A 113 2.29 -1.30 6.33
N ASN A 114 3.36 -0.73 6.89
CA ASN A 114 3.38 0.69 7.23
C ASN A 114 3.14 1.59 6.01
N TRP A 115 3.70 1.25 4.84
CA TRP A 115 3.44 1.99 3.61
C TRP A 115 1.95 1.95 3.21
N LEU A 116 1.31 0.77 3.26
CA LEU A 116 -0.11 0.62 3.00
C LEU A 116 -0.99 1.39 4.00
N LEU A 117 -0.60 1.41 5.29
CA LEU A 117 -1.34 2.08 6.36
C LEU A 117 -1.13 3.60 6.42
N THR A 118 -0.10 4.13 5.77
CA THR A 118 0.27 5.56 5.86
C THR A 118 0.06 6.33 4.57
N LYS A 119 -0.14 5.66 3.42
CA LYS A 119 -0.31 6.35 2.15
C LYS A 119 -1.55 7.26 2.14
N GLU A 120 -1.39 8.45 1.58
CA GLU A 120 -2.43 9.50 1.55
C GLU A 120 -3.06 9.72 0.17
N THR A 121 -2.77 8.85 -0.82
CA THR A 121 -3.28 9.04 -2.19
C THR A 121 -4.80 8.88 -2.27
N PHE A 122 -5.32 7.89 -1.56
CA PHE A 122 -6.74 7.59 -1.43
C PHE A 122 -6.96 6.74 -0.19
N LYS A 123 -8.21 6.70 0.29
CA LYS A 123 -8.70 5.73 1.26
C LYS A 123 -9.80 4.89 0.64
N LEU A 124 -9.95 3.66 1.13
CA LEU A 124 -11.08 2.80 0.79
C LEU A 124 -11.97 2.68 2.01
N ASN A 125 -13.26 2.95 1.84
CA ASN A 125 -14.26 2.76 2.88
C ASN A 125 -15.24 1.68 2.43
N THR A 126 -15.55 0.72 3.30
CA THR A 126 -16.66 -0.19 3.00
C THR A 126 -17.97 0.57 2.98
N VAL A 127 -18.81 0.33 1.97
CA VAL A 127 -20.14 0.91 1.86
C VAL A 127 -21.20 -0.18 1.68
N PRO A 128 -22.45 0.04 2.13
CA PRO A 128 -23.54 -0.89 1.86
C PRO A 128 -23.76 -1.08 0.37
N VAL A 129 -24.11 -2.31 -0.04
CA VAL A 129 -24.34 -2.65 -1.44
C VAL A 129 -25.47 -1.80 -2.02
N GLU A 130 -26.53 -1.57 -1.26
CA GLU A 130 -27.71 -0.82 -1.69
C GLU A 130 -27.36 0.63 -2.07
N VAL A 131 -26.44 1.24 -1.33
CA VAL A 131 -25.94 2.59 -1.64
C VAL A 131 -25.22 2.58 -2.98
N ALA A 132 -24.35 1.61 -3.22
CA ALA A 132 -23.60 1.51 -4.47
C ALA A 132 -24.48 1.20 -5.69
N LEU A 133 -25.49 0.35 -5.52
CA LEU A 133 -26.44 0.00 -6.58
C LEU A 133 -27.42 1.15 -6.90
N SER A 134 -27.54 2.16 -6.02
CA SER A 134 -28.41 3.32 -6.27
C SER A 134 -27.87 4.29 -7.33
N PHE A 135 -26.56 4.27 -7.62
CA PHE A 135 -25.92 5.23 -8.53
C PHE A 135 -26.17 4.95 -10.02
N VAL A 136 -26.40 3.69 -10.40
CA VAL A 136 -26.55 3.29 -11.81
C VAL A 136 -27.78 2.41 -11.96
N LYS A 137 -28.68 2.75 -12.88
CA LYS A 137 -29.87 1.94 -13.16
C LYS A 137 -29.48 0.62 -13.83
N HIS A 138 -29.98 -0.49 -13.30
CA HIS A 138 -29.78 -1.82 -13.87
C HIS A 138 -30.98 -2.22 -14.73
N GLN A 139 -30.72 -2.70 -15.94
CA GLN A 139 -31.76 -3.23 -16.84
C GLN A 139 -31.99 -4.73 -16.67
N LEU A 140 -31.00 -5.45 -16.11
CA LEU A 140 -31.02 -6.89 -15.90
C LEU A 140 -30.74 -7.20 -14.42
N PRO A 141 -31.19 -8.36 -13.91
CA PRO A 141 -30.77 -8.86 -12.60
C PRO A 141 -29.24 -8.95 -12.54
N ILE A 142 -28.65 -8.38 -11.50
CA ILE A 142 -27.22 -8.45 -11.22
C ILE A 142 -26.98 -9.31 -10.00
N GLN A 143 -25.86 -10.03 -10.00
CA GLN A 143 -25.38 -10.67 -8.78
C GLN A 143 -24.93 -9.58 -7.80
N SER A 144 -25.38 -9.67 -6.55
CA SER A 144 -24.95 -8.76 -5.49
C SER A 144 -23.47 -8.97 -5.19
N PRO A 145 -22.65 -7.90 -5.13
CA PRO A 145 -21.28 -8.01 -4.65
C PRO A 145 -21.26 -8.37 -3.16
N ASP A 146 -20.26 -9.14 -2.75
CA ASP A 146 -20.02 -9.46 -1.34
C ASP A 146 -19.46 -8.26 -0.56
N TYR A 147 -18.66 -7.42 -1.23
CA TYR A 147 -18.05 -6.23 -0.67
C TYR A 147 -18.10 -5.07 -1.66
N VAL A 148 -18.34 -3.87 -1.15
CA VAL A 148 -18.22 -2.64 -1.93
C VAL A 148 -17.35 -1.64 -1.18
N PHE A 149 -16.45 -1.00 -1.93
CA PHE A 149 -15.52 -0.01 -1.41
C PHE A 149 -15.70 1.31 -2.15
N GLU A 150 -15.91 2.39 -1.41
CA GLU A 150 -15.82 3.75 -1.90
C GLU A 150 -14.36 4.20 -1.92
N VAL A 151 -13.95 4.84 -3.02
CA VAL A 151 -12.62 5.45 -3.14
C VAL A 151 -12.73 6.92 -2.73
N VAL A 152 -12.15 7.27 -1.58
CA VAL A 152 -12.08 8.64 -1.09
C VAL A 152 -10.71 9.21 -1.43
N TYR A 153 -10.67 10.15 -2.37
CA TYR A 153 -9.43 10.81 -2.80
C TYR A 153 -8.94 11.87 -1.80
N SER A 154 -7.68 12.28 -1.94
CA SER A 154 -7.13 13.39 -1.17
C SER A 154 -7.91 14.68 -1.41
N LYS A 155 -7.94 15.55 -0.38
CA LYS A 155 -8.63 16.86 -0.43
C LYS A 155 -8.27 17.66 -1.70
N TYR A 156 -7.00 17.69 -2.06
CA TYR A 156 -6.53 18.35 -3.28
C TYR A 156 -7.17 17.81 -4.57
N ARG A 157 -7.27 16.47 -4.72
CA ARG A 157 -7.89 15.86 -5.91
C ARG A 157 -9.40 16.11 -5.93
N GLN A 158 -10.03 16.05 -4.76
CA GLN A 158 -11.46 16.31 -4.60
C GLN A 158 -11.81 17.76 -4.99
N GLU A 159 -11.11 18.74 -4.43
CA GLU A 159 -11.31 20.16 -4.74
C GLU A 159 -11.09 20.45 -6.24
N ARG A 160 -10.09 19.82 -6.86
CA ARG A 160 -9.85 19.96 -8.31
C ARG A 160 -11.01 19.40 -9.14
N PHE A 161 -11.58 18.27 -8.74
CA PHE A 161 -12.77 17.72 -9.42
C PHE A 161 -13.97 18.64 -9.24
N GLU A 162 -14.20 19.13 -8.02
CA GLU A 162 -15.28 20.06 -7.71
C GLU A 162 -15.17 21.34 -8.53
N GLN A 163 -14.00 21.97 -8.62
CA GLN A 163 -13.75 23.16 -9.46
C GLN A 163 -14.06 22.94 -10.95
N LEU A 164 -13.82 21.74 -11.48
CA LEU A 164 -14.16 21.41 -12.87
C LEU A 164 -15.67 21.27 -13.07
N THR A 165 -16.39 20.83 -12.04
CA THR A 165 -17.85 20.70 -12.04
C THR A 165 -18.58 21.98 -11.61
N GLU A 166 -17.89 22.90 -10.93
CA GLU A 166 -18.43 24.19 -10.49
C GLU A 166 -18.88 25.04 -11.70
N ASN A 167 -20.00 25.74 -11.50
CA ASN A 167 -20.81 26.47 -12.50
C ASN A 167 -21.87 25.66 -13.28
N ASN A 168 -22.26 24.46 -12.83
CA ASN A 168 -23.30 23.64 -13.50
C ASN A 168 -23.03 23.43 -15.01
N LYS A 169 -21.77 23.54 -15.45
CA LYS A 169 -21.40 23.38 -16.86
C LYS A 169 -21.41 21.91 -17.28
N TYR A 170 -21.24 21.00 -16.32
CA TYR A 170 -21.16 19.57 -16.56
C TYR A 170 -22.03 18.82 -15.56
N ASN A 171 -22.85 17.90 -16.06
CA ASN A 171 -23.58 16.95 -15.23
C ASN A 171 -22.67 15.78 -14.85
N ILE A 172 -22.73 15.35 -13.60
CA ILE A 172 -22.05 14.12 -13.15
C ILE A 172 -22.90 12.92 -13.56
N THR A 173 -22.27 11.97 -14.25
CA THR A 173 -22.90 10.69 -14.61
C THR A 173 -22.08 9.55 -14.03
N TYR A 174 -22.76 8.56 -13.45
CA TYR A 174 -22.14 7.35 -12.93
C TYR A 174 -22.28 6.21 -13.95
N ALA A 175 -21.21 5.43 -14.12
CA ALA A 175 -21.18 4.30 -15.03
C ALA A 175 -20.28 3.19 -14.48
N TYR A 176 -20.58 1.94 -14.86
CA TYR A 176 -19.72 0.81 -14.54
C TYR A 176 -18.60 0.65 -15.56
N HIS A 177 -17.41 0.30 -15.07
CA HIS A 177 -16.28 -0.08 -15.89
C HIS A 177 -15.70 -1.40 -15.36
N GLY A 178 -15.87 -2.48 -16.13
CA GLY A 178 -15.26 -3.77 -15.81
C GLY A 178 -13.78 -3.79 -16.20
N THR A 179 -12.93 -4.26 -15.31
CA THR A 179 -11.49 -4.42 -15.57
C THR A 179 -10.96 -5.68 -14.90
N ARG A 180 -9.76 -6.10 -15.29
CA ARG A 180 -9.06 -7.20 -14.62
C ARG A 180 -8.54 -6.75 -13.27
N LEU A 181 -8.53 -7.66 -12.29
CA LEU A 181 -8.10 -7.39 -10.92
C LEU A 181 -6.67 -6.83 -10.85
N ASP A 182 -5.77 -7.33 -11.71
CA ASP A 182 -4.37 -6.88 -11.79
C ASP A 182 -4.21 -5.41 -12.19
N ASN A 183 -5.21 -4.80 -12.86
CA ASN A 183 -5.17 -3.38 -13.21
C ASN A 183 -5.59 -2.45 -12.07
N LEU A 184 -6.33 -2.93 -11.07
CA LEU A 184 -6.97 -2.06 -10.07
C LEU A 184 -5.97 -1.32 -9.19
N HIS A 185 -4.81 -1.94 -8.88
CA HIS A 185 -3.75 -1.24 -8.15
C HIS A 185 -3.35 0.04 -8.87
N SER A 186 -2.98 -0.05 -10.16
CA SER A 186 -2.63 1.14 -10.94
C SER A 186 -3.79 2.11 -11.08
N ILE A 187 -5.00 1.63 -11.39
CA ILE A 187 -6.18 2.49 -11.59
C ILE A 187 -6.48 3.33 -10.33
N LEU A 188 -6.41 2.74 -9.14
CA LEU A 188 -6.66 3.48 -7.90
C LEU A 188 -5.63 4.60 -7.66
N HIS A 189 -4.38 4.40 -8.08
CA HIS A 189 -3.30 5.36 -7.88
C HIS A 189 -3.23 6.44 -8.98
N THR A 190 -3.36 6.04 -10.25
CA THR A 190 -3.12 6.89 -11.42
C THR A 190 -4.39 7.27 -12.20
N GLY A 191 -5.54 6.68 -11.85
CA GLY A 191 -6.76 6.78 -12.63
C GLY A 191 -6.77 5.85 -13.84
N PHE A 192 -7.85 5.90 -14.62
CA PHE A 192 -7.94 5.20 -15.90
C PHE A 192 -6.93 5.78 -16.90
N LEU A 193 -6.28 4.90 -17.65
CA LEU A 193 -5.52 5.34 -18.82
C LEU A 193 -6.53 5.88 -19.84
N GLY A 194 -6.44 7.18 -20.15
CA GLY A 194 -7.21 7.77 -21.23
C GLY A 194 -6.79 7.13 -22.55
N HIS A 195 -7.76 6.57 -23.27
CA HIS A 195 -7.61 6.22 -24.68
C HIS A 195 -8.00 7.41 -25.55
#